data_AF-A0A388KRU0-F1
#
_entry.id   AF-A0A388KRU0-F1
#
_cell.length_a   1.000
_cell.length_b   1.000
_cell.length_c   1.000
_cell.angle_alpha   90.00
_cell.angle_beta   90.00
_cell.angle_gamma   90.00
#
_symmetry.space_group_name_H-M   'P 1'
#
loop_
_entity.id
_entity.type
_entity.pdbx_description
1 polymer ?
#
loop_
_entity_poly.entity_id
_entity_poly.type
_entity_poly.pdbx_seq_one_letter_code
_entity_poly.pdbx_strand_id
1 'polypeptide(L)'
;MFYKFMRTEAGEAEGWNAKVVRQGIKYCELAIDTVLRRGEPVTSMVDGPYDSARGAQHCTVTTMEYETRLVLGVHTLRPKIEGKASNALEIPAVMQLLRGLMEKGLKIWCVVSDDCAALGPQLRALQIEWQKDCHHKIKIIRKHFQSMLQLKEAKKVSNLHEYVSEAQFMQFTKKQMMEALEQRFGPSILTPAEERMKKSDFVVAVMRKMYPYGSRSNARALETDPDGLTEYHAHEVGMRFLRACQLCRDEGGDANEFHCDIMLVAAHWADDRSGCVRGREVLCEKVGGPARLPLYSRTDTVYELVLRVLGKQCSTNITPYYVEFRHTSAVETFHGTIIIYAKNSVHFEKSYCARLAIAVIRWNSHC
;
A
#
# COMPACT_ATOMS: atom_id res chain seq x y z
N MET A 1 -7.19 11.02 33.14
CA MET A 1 -5.87 10.46 32.76
C MET A 1 -4.77 11.54 32.69
N PHE A 2 -5.00 12.68 32.02
CA PHE A 2 -4.04 13.80 31.88
C PHE A 2 -3.47 14.36 33.21
N TYR A 3 -4.30 14.48 34.26
CA TYR A 3 -3.86 15.00 35.56
C TYR A 3 -2.92 14.09 36.35
N LYS A 4 -2.95 12.77 36.10
CA LYS A 4 -2.02 11.81 36.74
C LYS A 4 -0.61 11.92 36.15
N PHE A 5 -0.50 12.40 34.91
CA PHE A 5 0.75 12.68 34.19
C PHE A 5 1.51 13.89 34.75
N MET A 6 0.84 14.79 35.48
CA MET A 6 1.42 16.06 35.95
C MET A 6 2.03 16.00 37.36
N ARG A 7 1.94 14.87 38.09
CA ARG A 7 2.62 14.74 39.38
C ARG A 7 4.13 14.57 39.17
N THR A 8 4.91 15.56 39.53
CA THR A 8 6.36 15.47 39.75
C THR A 8 6.61 14.77 41.08
N GLU A 9 7.66 13.94 41.15
CA GLU A 9 8.24 13.58 42.45
C GLU A 9 8.79 14.87 43.09
N ALA A 10 8.69 14.97 44.42
CA ALA A 10 9.11 16.16 45.13
C ALA A 10 10.62 16.36 44.98
N GLY A 11 11.06 17.32 44.17
CA GLY A 11 12.47 17.74 44.09
C GLY A 11 13.00 18.09 42.70
N GLU A 12 12.35 17.68 41.61
CA GLU A 12 12.84 17.95 40.24
C GLU A 12 11.87 18.81 39.42
N ALA A 13 12.35 19.99 38.99
CA ALA A 13 11.64 20.83 38.03
C ALA A 13 11.87 20.33 36.58
N GLU A 14 11.42 19.12 36.27
CA GLU A 14 11.44 18.62 34.89
C GLU A 14 10.33 19.28 34.07
N GLY A 15 10.72 19.96 32.97
CA GLY A 15 9.75 20.56 32.05
C GLY A 15 8.87 19.52 31.35
N TRP A 16 7.61 19.88 31.06
CA TRP A 16 6.61 18.98 30.47
C TRP A 16 7.11 18.23 29.22
N ASN A 17 7.84 18.90 28.32
CA ASN A 17 8.40 18.28 27.12
C ASN A 17 9.36 17.12 27.47
N ALA A 18 10.27 17.33 28.42
CA ALA A 18 11.24 16.30 28.82
C ALA A 18 10.54 15.10 29.46
N LYS A 19 9.54 15.35 30.31
CA LYS A 19 8.72 14.31 30.94
C LYS A 19 8.02 13.42 29.92
N VAL A 20 7.39 14.05 28.93
CA VAL A 20 6.63 13.35 27.88
C VAL A 20 7.57 12.55 26.98
N VAL A 21 8.72 13.11 26.60
CA VAL A 21 9.75 12.39 25.83
C VAL A 21 10.26 11.18 26.60
N ARG A 22 10.61 11.34 27.88
CA ARG A 22 11.04 10.25 28.75
C ARG A 22 9.98 9.15 28.85
N GLN A 23 8.71 9.51 28.95
CA GLN A 23 7.63 8.53 28.94
C GLN A 23 7.49 7.84 27.58
N GLY A 24 7.64 8.55 26.46
CA GLY A 24 7.66 7.95 25.13
C GLY A 24 8.76 6.90 24.99
N ILE A 25 9.96 7.21 25.48
CA ILE A 25 11.09 6.25 25.53
C ILE A 25 10.71 5.00 26.33
N LYS A 26 10.09 5.14 27.51
CA LYS A 26 9.62 4.00 28.32
C LYS A 26 8.62 3.11 27.57
N TYR A 27 7.74 3.69 26.75
CA TYR A 27 6.80 2.92 25.93
C TYR A 27 7.50 2.19 24.77
N CYS A 28 8.56 2.77 24.20
CA CYS A 28 9.43 2.05 23.26
C CYS A 28 10.18 0.91 23.96
N GLU A 29 10.73 1.14 25.16
CA GLU A 29 11.44 0.12 25.93
C GLU A 29 10.53 -1.05 26.29
N LEU A 30 9.30 -0.79 26.74
CA LEU A 30 8.30 -1.83 26.97
C LEU A 30 7.97 -2.62 25.70
N ALA A 31 7.90 -1.95 24.54
CA ALA A 31 7.70 -2.60 23.26
C ALA A 31 8.90 -3.49 22.90
N ILE A 32 10.13 -2.99 23.08
CA ILE A 32 11.37 -3.74 22.88
C ILE A 32 11.38 -4.97 23.78
N ASP A 33 11.11 -4.84 25.08
CA ASP A 33 11.06 -5.95 26.05
C ASP A 33 9.99 -6.98 25.66
N THR A 34 8.85 -6.53 25.16
CA THR A 34 7.77 -7.41 24.69
C THR A 34 8.22 -8.24 23.49
N VAL A 35 8.92 -7.61 22.55
CA VAL A 35 9.45 -8.29 21.37
C VAL A 35 10.62 -9.21 21.73
N LEU A 36 11.54 -8.77 22.60
CA LEU A 36 12.68 -9.56 23.07
C LEU A 36 12.26 -10.83 23.81
N ARG A 37 11.16 -10.77 24.57
CA ARG A 37 10.61 -11.95 25.27
C ARG A 37 10.21 -13.09 24.33
N ARG A 38 10.00 -12.83 23.04
CA ARG A 38 9.75 -13.87 22.03
C ARG A 38 11.01 -14.66 21.69
N GLY A 39 12.19 -14.08 21.86
CA GLY A 39 13.48 -14.72 21.55
C GLY A 39 13.80 -14.86 20.06
N GLU A 40 12.92 -14.38 19.18
CA GLU A 40 13.04 -14.51 17.72
C GLU A 40 13.70 -13.27 17.10
N PRO A 41 14.45 -13.43 16.00
CA PRO A 41 14.88 -12.29 15.21
C PRO A 41 13.68 -11.52 14.64
N VAL A 42 13.79 -10.19 14.59
CA VAL A 42 12.67 -9.31 14.25
C VAL A 42 12.72 -8.83 12.81
N THR A 43 11.55 -8.80 12.17
CA THR A 43 11.33 -8.02 10.94
C THR A 43 10.86 -6.62 11.36
N SER A 44 11.54 -5.60 10.86
CA SER A 44 11.26 -4.21 11.20
C SER A 44 10.76 -3.45 9.97
N MET A 45 9.62 -2.78 10.08
CA MET A 45 9.17 -1.80 9.10
C MET A 45 9.82 -0.46 9.41
N VAL A 46 10.40 0.16 8.39
CA VAL A 46 11.07 1.45 8.51
C VAL A 46 10.56 2.38 7.42
N ASP A 47 10.13 3.56 7.84
CA ASP A 47 9.67 4.62 6.96
C ASP A 47 9.89 5.97 7.66
N GLY A 48 10.09 7.03 6.88
CA GLY A 48 10.38 8.36 7.39
C GLY A 48 9.62 9.47 6.67
N PRO A 49 8.67 10.16 7.32
CA PRO A 49 8.05 11.33 6.71
C PRO A 49 9.04 12.50 6.65
N TYR A 50 9.07 13.15 5.50
CA TYR A 50 9.66 14.48 5.36
C TYR A 50 8.69 15.54 5.88
N ASP A 51 8.82 15.87 7.17
CA ASP A 51 8.01 16.93 7.78
C ASP A 51 8.67 18.29 7.53
N SER A 52 8.03 19.08 6.67
CA SER A 52 8.36 20.50 6.48
C SER A 52 7.27 21.38 7.11
N ALA A 53 7.65 22.14 8.14
CA ALA A 53 6.82 23.21 8.70
C ALA A 53 7.49 24.57 8.44
N ARG A 54 6.70 25.65 8.35
CA ARG A 54 7.18 27.03 8.18
C ARG A 54 8.19 27.41 9.28
N GLY A 55 9.48 27.16 9.06
CA GLY A 55 10.57 27.50 9.97
C GLY A 55 11.42 26.34 10.49
N ALA A 56 11.03 25.08 10.29
CA ALA A 56 11.84 23.91 10.66
C ALA A 56 11.59 22.72 9.72
N GLN A 57 12.68 22.14 9.23
CA GLN A 57 12.67 20.87 8.51
C GLN A 57 13.09 19.78 9.49
N HIS A 58 12.38 18.66 9.48
CA HIS A 58 12.70 17.49 10.27
C HIS A 58 12.75 16.27 9.36
N CYS A 59 13.70 15.38 9.61
CA CYS A 59 13.67 14.03 9.07
C CYS A 59 13.37 13.11 10.26
N THR A 60 12.14 12.62 10.33
CA THR A 60 11.72 11.69 11.36
C THR A 60 11.62 10.31 10.74
N VAL A 61 12.25 9.32 11.34
CA VAL A 61 12.21 7.93 10.93
C VAL A 61 11.57 7.13 12.05
N THR A 62 10.62 6.27 11.70
CA THR A 62 9.98 5.33 12.61
C THR A 62 10.47 3.92 12.32
N THR A 63 10.72 3.14 13.37
CA THR A 63 10.86 1.69 13.27
C THR A 63 9.74 1.01 14.06
N MET A 64 9.05 0.08 13.40
CA MET A 64 7.92 -0.67 13.96
C MET A 64 8.14 -2.16 13.71
N GLU A 65 7.88 -3.00 14.71
CA GLU A 65 7.99 -4.45 14.54
C GLU A 65 6.82 -4.96 13.67
N TYR A 66 7.13 -5.86 12.73
CA TYR A 66 6.23 -6.24 11.65
C TYR A 66 4.96 -6.95 12.14
N GLU A 67 5.04 -7.81 13.15
CA GLU A 67 3.90 -8.63 13.56
C GLU A 67 3.04 -7.95 14.63
N THR A 68 3.66 -7.50 15.72
CA THR A 68 3.01 -6.84 16.86
C THR A 68 2.58 -5.41 16.53
N ARG A 69 3.14 -4.83 15.45
CA ARG A 69 2.90 -3.44 15.04
C ARG A 69 3.32 -2.42 16.12
N LEU A 70 4.11 -2.83 17.10
CA LEU A 70 4.62 -1.95 18.14
C LEU A 70 5.72 -1.05 17.57
N VAL A 71 5.66 0.25 17.90
CA VAL A 71 6.73 1.18 17.58
C VAL A 71 7.90 0.90 18.52
N LEU A 72 9.02 0.47 17.94
CA LEU A 72 10.26 0.16 18.66
C LEU A 72 11.08 1.42 18.90
N GLY A 73 10.96 2.40 18.02
CA GLY A 73 11.64 3.68 18.17
C GLY A 73 11.29 4.68 17.08
N VAL A 74 11.50 5.94 17.41
CA VAL A 74 11.39 7.07 16.49
C VAL A 74 12.65 7.92 16.65
N HIS A 75 13.26 8.30 15.54
CA HIS A 75 14.47 9.11 15.53
C HIS A 75 14.29 10.33 14.64
N THR A 76 14.67 11.51 15.11
CA THR A 76 14.50 12.76 14.37
C THR A 76 15.82 13.49 14.21
N LEU A 77 16.24 13.68 12.96
CA LEU A 77 17.36 14.54 12.58
C LEU A 77 16.87 15.89 12.04
N ARG A 78 17.70 16.93 12.15
CA ARG A 78 17.36 18.29 11.73
C ARG A 78 18.42 18.85 10.78
N PRO A 79 18.06 19.27 9.55
CA PRO A 79 18.98 19.89 8.59
C PRO A 79 19.85 21.01 9.17
N LYS A 80 19.25 21.89 9.98
CA LYS A 80 19.95 23.02 10.61
C LYS A 80 21.08 22.58 11.56
N ILE A 81 20.94 21.41 12.20
CA ILE A 81 21.90 20.89 13.16
C ILE A 81 22.93 20.02 12.43
N GLU A 82 22.46 19.17 11.52
CA GLU A 82 23.28 18.20 10.80
C GLU A 82 24.08 18.80 9.64
N GLY A 83 23.78 20.06 9.25
CA GLY A 83 24.42 20.73 8.12
C GLY A 83 24.13 20.08 6.76
N LYS A 84 23.06 19.29 6.66
CA LYS A 84 22.67 18.52 5.45
C LYS A 84 21.25 18.85 5.02
N ALA A 85 20.95 18.71 3.73
CA ALA A 85 19.58 18.80 3.23
C ALA A 85 18.71 17.67 3.81
N SER A 86 17.41 17.91 3.98
CA SER A 86 16.50 16.94 4.61
C SER A 86 16.54 15.57 3.94
N ASN A 87 16.53 15.52 2.60
CA ASN A 87 16.59 14.29 1.81
C ASN A 87 17.86 13.45 2.01
N ALA A 88 18.93 14.03 2.57
CA ALA A 88 20.17 13.32 2.88
C ALA A 88 20.23 12.79 4.32
N LEU A 89 19.19 13.02 5.13
CA LEU A 89 19.15 12.66 6.55
C LEU A 89 18.47 11.32 6.83
N GLU A 90 17.66 10.81 5.91
CA GLU A 90 16.88 9.59 6.12
C GLU A 90 17.77 8.38 6.38
N ILE A 91 18.75 8.12 5.52
CA ILE A 91 19.69 7.00 5.70
C ILE A 91 20.45 7.11 7.03
N PRO A 92 21.10 8.25 7.37
CA PRO A 92 21.70 8.42 8.70
C PRO A 92 20.73 8.16 9.85
N ALA A 93 19.50 8.68 9.77
CA ALA A 93 18.49 8.51 10.81
C ALA A 93 18.07 7.04 10.98
N VAL A 94 17.84 6.33 9.88
CA VAL A 94 17.57 4.88 9.87
C VAL A 94 18.72 4.12 10.52
N MET A 95 19.95 4.37 10.09
CA MET A 95 21.11 3.62 10.58
C MET A 95 21.41 3.89 12.06
N GLN A 96 21.23 5.12 12.54
CA GLN A 96 21.35 5.44 13.97
C GLN A 96 20.27 4.74 14.79
N LEU A 97 19.02 4.76 14.29
CA LEU A 97 17.91 4.09 14.97
C LEU A 97 18.12 2.58 15.05
N LEU A 98 18.46 1.92 13.94
CA LEU A 98 18.70 0.47 13.91
C LEU A 98 19.85 0.05 14.84
N ARG A 99 20.96 0.78 14.84
CA ARG A 99 22.10 0.50 15.74
C ARG A 99 21.69 0.62 17.21
N GLY A 100 20.97 1.69 17.57
CA GLY A 100 20.48 1.87 18.94
C GLY A 100 19.52 0.75 19.38
N LEU A 101 18.71 0.21 18.46
CA LEU A 101 17.86 -0.95 18.76
C LEU A 101 18.68 -2.22 18.96
N MET A 102 19.70 -2.45 18.13
CA MET A 102 20.61 -3.60 18.27
C MET A 102 21.44 -3.54 19.55
N GLU A 103 21.89 -2.35 19.96
CA GLU A 103 22.57 -2.12 21.24
C GLU A 103 21.68 -2.45 22.45
N LYS A 104 20.36 -2.27 22.31
CA LYS A 104 19.35 -2.71 23.29
C LYS A 104 19.05 -4.23 23.22
N GLY A 105 19.77 -4.98 22.40
CA GLY A 105 19.69 -6.45 22.33
C GLY A 105 18.74 -6.99 21.25
N LEU A 106 18.09 -6.14 20.45
CA LEU A 106 17.23 -6.61 19.36
C LEU A 106 18.04 -7.24 18.23
N LYS A 107 17.70 -8.49 17.89
CA LYS A 107 18.24 -9.19 16.72
C LYS A 107 17.40 -8.85 15.50
N ILE A 108 17.74 -7.78 14.79
CA ILE A 108 17.03 -7.39 13.56
C ILE A 108 17.56 -8.25 12.42
N TRP A 109 16.71 -9.09 11.81
CA TRP A 109 17.12 -9.90 10.67
C TRP A 109 16.69 -9.32 9.33
N CYS A 110 15.56 -8.59 9.29
CA CYS A 110 15.05 -8.00 8.07
C CYS A 110 14.47 -6.60 8.28
N VAL A 111 14.71 -5.70 7.34
CA VAL A 111 14.08 -4.38 7.26
C VAL A 111 13.18 -4.28 6.02
N VAL A 112 11.95 -3.80 6.22
CA VAL A 112 10.99 -3.50 5.15
C VAL A 112 10.94 -1.99 4.95
N SER A 113 11.26 -1.53 3.74
CA SER A 113 11.30 -0.10 3.38
C SER A 113 11.02 0.10 1.88
N ASP A 114 10.71 1.32 1.46
CA ASP A 114 10.50 1.67 0.05
C ASP A 114 11.82 1.89 -0.72
N ASP A 115 12.84 2.50 -0.09
CA ASP A 115 14.14 2.79 -0.70
C ASP A 115 15.26 1.80 -0.30
N CYS A 116 15.09 0.56 -0.72
CA CYS A 116 16.16 -0.45 -0.55
C CYS A 116 17.39 -0.19 -1.41
N ALA A 117 17.34 0.67 -2.43
CA ALA A 117 18.50 0.91 -3.29
C ALA A 117 19.57 1.71 -2.53
N ALA A 118 19.14 2.72 -1.78
CA ALA A 118 20.05 3.53 -0.97
C ALA A 118 20.39 2.86 0.37
N LEU A 119 19.43 2.15 1.00
CA LEU A 119 19.65 1.47 2.28
C LEU A 119 20.38 0.13 2.15
N GLY A 120 20.22 -0.60 1.04
CA GLY A 120 20.72 -1.96 0.86
C GLY A 120 22.21 -2.16 1.18
N PRO A 121 23.13 -1.30 0.70
CA PRO A 121 24.55 -1.41 1.05
C PRO A 121 24.83 -1.29 2.56
N GLN A 122 24.11 -0.41 3.26
CA GLN A 122 24.27 -0.18 4.69
C GLN A 122 23.68 -1.33 5.52
N LEU A 123 22.53 -1.85 5.13
CA LEU A 123 21.90 -3.01 5.78
C LEU A 123 22.74 -4.27 5.60
N ARG A 124 23.31 -4.48 4.40
CA ARG A 124 24.25 -5.57 4.13
C ARG A 124 25.48 -5.52 5.04
N ALA A 125 26.01 -4.33 5.32
CA ALA A 125 27.13 -4.16 6.24
C ALA A 125 26.78 -4.54 7.69
N LEU A 126 25.51 -4.50 8.05
CA LEU A 126 24.98 -4.98 9.34
C LEU A 126 24.49 -6.44 9.30
N GLN A 127 24.65 -7.14 8.17
CA GLN A 127 24.10 -8.49 7.94
C GLN A 127 22.57 -8.55 8.11
N ILE A 128 21.89 -7.45 7.78
CA ILE A 128 20.43 -7.34 7.81
C ILE A 128 19.89 -7.54 6.39
N GLU A 129 18.95 -8.46 6.23
CA GLU A 129 18.20 -8.62 4.98
C GLU A 129 17.23 -7.44 4.77
N TRP A 130 16.78 -7.24 3.54
CA TRP A 130 15.78 -6.22 3.27
C TRP A 130 14.77 -6.65 2.24
N GLN A 131 13.56 -6.14 2.41
CA GLN A 131 12.43 -6.38 1.53
C GLN A 131 11.82 -5.03 1.15
N LYS A 132 11.30 -4.93 -0.08
CA LYS A 132 10.63 -3.72 -0.55
C LYS A 132 9.17 -3.72 -0.15
N ASP A 133 8.67 -2.53 0.17
CA ASP A 133 7.26 -2.34 0.46
C ASP A 133 6.36 -2.53 -0.77
N CYS A 134 5.47 -3.53 -0.71
CA CYS A 134 4.46 -3.77 -1.73
C CYS A 134 3.51 -2.58 -1.92
N HIS A 135 3.21 -1.83 -0.86
CA HIS A 135 2.25 -0.72 -0.91
C HIS A 135 2.79 0.43 -1.78
N HIS A 136 4.03 0.87 -1.56
CA HIS A 136 4.74 1.83 -2.40
C HIS A 136 4.91 1.31 -3.84
N LYS A 137 5.16 0.02 -4.02
CA LYS A 137 5.30 -0.55 -5.37
C LYS A 137 4.05 -0.38 -6.23
N ILE A 138 2.88 -0.59 -5.64
CA ILE A 138 1.60 -0.38 -6.35
C ILE A 138 1.41 1.08 -6.75
N LYS A 139 1.72 2.02 -5.85
CA LYS A 139 1.66 3.47 -6.14
C LYS A 139 2.54 3.79 -7.35
N ILE A 140 3.75 3.24 -7.40
CA ILE A 140 4.71 3.41 -8.51
C ILE A 140 4.18 2.81 -9.81
N ILE A 141 3.66 1.57 -9.78
CA ILE A 141 3.10 0.91 -10.97
C ILE A 141 1.96 1.75 -11.54
N ARG A 142 1.01 2.17 -10.69
CA ARG A 142 -0.11 3.04 -11.09
C ARG A 142 0.36 4.33 -11.74
N LYS A 143 1.30 5.04 -11.11
CA LYS A 143 1.88 6.27 -11.66
C LYS A 143 2.49 6.05 -13.04
N HIS A 144 3.19 4.94 -13.25
CA HIS A 144 3.78 4.64 -14.55
C HIS A 144 2.73 4.29 -15.60
N PHE A 145 1.70 3.53 -15.23
CA PHE A 145 0.55 3.29 -16.10
C PHE A 145 -0.09 4.61 -16.56
N GLN A 146 -0.38 5.51 -15.62
CA GLN A 146 -0.94 6.84 -15.91
C GLN A 146 -0.03 7.64 -16.87
N SER A 147 1.27 7.69 -16.59
CA SER A 147 2.21 8.49 -17.39
C SER A 147 2.44 7.95 -18.80
N MET A 148 2.45 6.63 -18.98
CA MET A 148 2.87 6.01 -20.24
C MET A 148 1.70 5.64 -21.15
N LEU A 149 0.50 5.44 -20.60
CA LEU A 149 -0.63 4.91 -21.36
C LEU A 149 -1.67 5.96 -21.77
N GLN A 150 -1.45 7.25 -21.48
CA GLN A 150 -2.41 8.34 -21.73
C GLN A 150 -3.85 7.87 -21.45
N LEU A 151 -4.07 7.36 -20.23
CA LEU A 151 -5.29 6.64 -19.88
C LEU A 151 -6.51 7.49 -20.20
N LYS A 152 -7.49 6.89 -20.88
CA LYS A 152 -8.72 7.59 -21.21
C LYS A 152 -9.53 7.80 -19.93
N GLU A 153 -10.12 8.99 -19.80
CA GLU A 153 -11.22 9.17 -18.86
C GLU A 153 -12.46 8.51 -19.44
N ALA A 154 -13.12 7.68 -18.63
CA ALA A 154 -14.39 7.10 -19.03
C ALA A 154 -15.43 8.21 -19.21
N LYS A 155 -16.11 8.22 -20.36
CA LYS A 155 -17.14 9.23 -20.63
C LYS A 155 -18.23 9.16 -19.58
N LYS A 156 -18.54 10.31 -18.96
CA LYS A 156 -19.65 10.40 -18.02
C LYS A 156 -20.97 10.30 -18.78
N VAL A 157 -21.75 9.29 -18.44
CA VAL A 157 -23.10 9.09 -18.98
C VAL A 157 -24.10 9.33 -17.84
N SER A 158 -25.36 9.63 -18.17
CA SER A 158 -26.41 9.99 -17.20
C SER A 158 -27.39 8.86 -16.88
N ASN A 159 -27.48 7.81 -17.71
CA ASN A 159 -28.57 6.81 -17.65
C ASN A 159 -28.05 5.36 -17.70
N LEU A 160 -28.29 4.56 -16.63
CA LEU A 160 -27.73 3.19 -16.44
C LEU A 160 -28.08 2.20 -17.56
N HIS A 161 -29.07 2.50 -18.40
CA HIS A 161 -29.47 1.62 -19.51
C HIS A 161 -28.69 1.84 -20.80
N GLU A 162 -27.89 2.90 -20.92
CA GLU A 162 -27.13 3.25 -22.13
C GLU A 162 -25.68 2.75 -22.15
N TYR A 163 -25.24 2.15 -21.04
CA TYR A 163 -23.84 1.81 -20.75
C TYR A 163 -23.28 0.64 -21.55
N VAL A 164 -21.96 0.65 -21.72
CA VAL A 164 -21.24 -0.37 -22.51
C VAL A 164 -19.87 -0.77 -21.96
N SER A 165 -19.35 -0.12 -20.91
CA SER A 165 -18.02 -0.40 -20.36
C SER A 165 -17.99 -0.48 -18.82
N GLU A 166 -17.01 -1.19 -18.29
CA GLU A 166 -16.77 -1.29 -16.84
C GLU A 166 -16.43 0.06 -16.19
N ALA A 167 -15.61 0.84 -16.87
CA ALA A 167 -15.11 2.12 -16.35
C ALA A 167 -16.24 3.15 -16.16
N GLN A 168 -17.28 3.05 -16.96
CA GLN A 168 -18.48 3.87 -16.82
C GLN A 168 -19.36 3.44 -15.63
N PHE A 169 -19.56 2.14 -15.40
CA PHE A 169 -20.28 1.65 -14.22
C PHE A 169 -19.61 2.08 -12.90
N MET A 170 -18.28 2.14 -12.89
CA MET A 170 -17.51 2.61 -11.74
C MET A 170 -17.77 4.07 -11.36
N GLN A 171 -18.45 4.87 -12.20
CA GLN A 171 -18.84 6.25 -11.86
C GLN A 171 -20.08 6.32 -10.96
N PHE A 172 -20.91 5.27 -10.92
CA PHE A 172 -22.11 5.24 -10.10
C PHE A 172 -21.85 4.81 -8.67
N THR A 173 -22.71 5.23 -7.77
CA THR A 173 -22.79 4.61 -6.45
C THR A 173 -23.33 3.19 -6.57
N LYS A 174 -22.94 2.31 -5.65
CA LYS A 174 -23.48 0.95 -5.57
C LYS A 174 -25.02 0.96 -5.47
N LYS A 175 -25.57 1.92 -4.72
CA LYS A 175 -27.02 2.11 -4.55
C LYS A 175 -27.72 2.35 -5.88
N GLN A 176 -27.21 3.29 -6.69
CA GLN A 176 -27.79 3.58 -8.03
C GLN A 176 -27.78 2.35 -8.94
N MET A 177 -26.73 1.53 -8.88
CA MET A 177 -26.65 0.29 -9.66
C MET A 177 -27.65 -0.77 -9.18
N MET A 178 -27.86 -0.91 -7.87
CA MET A 178 -28.87 -1.80 -7.30
C MET A 178 -30.28 -1.39 -7.73
N GLU A 179 -30.64 -0.11 -7.56
CA GLU A 179 -31.95 0.44 -7.91
C GLU A 179 -32.27 0.22 -9.40
N ALA A 180 -31.30 0.44 -10.28
CA ALA A 180 -31.51 0.25 -11.71
C ALA A 180 -31.63 -1.23 -12.13
N LEU A 181 -30.95 -2.15 -11.43
CA LEU A 181 -31.13 -3.59 -11.65
C LEU A 181 -32.54 -4.03 -11.23
N GLU A 182 -33.01 -3.57 -10.07
CA GLU A 182 -34.38 -3.84 -9.59
C GLU A 182 -35.43 -3.24 -10.52
N GLN A 183 -35.23 -2.01 -11.00
CA GLN A 183 -36.13 -1.37 -11.97
C GLN A 183 -36.19 -2.15 -13.29
N ARG A 184 -35.06 -2.70 -13.76
CA ARG A 184 -34.98 -3.39 -15.05
C ARG A 184 -35.49 -4.82 -15.01
N PHE A 185 -35.16 -5.56 -13.97
CA PHE A 185 -35.36 -7.01 -13.88
C PHE A 185 -36.34 -7.43 -12.77
N GLY A 186 -36.82 -6.47 -11.98
CA GLY A 186 -37.69 -6.71 -10.83
C GLY A 186 -36.92 -6.99 -9.54
N PRO A 187 -37.64 -7.07 -8.40
CA PRO A 187 -37.06 -7.43 -7.12
C PRO A 187 -36.47 -8.85 -7.15
N SER A 188 -35.49 -9.12 -6.28
CA SER A 188 -34.81 -10.42 -6.13
C SER A 188 -33.84 -10.82 -7.25
N ILE A 189 -33.49 -9.91 -8.16
CA ILE A 189 -32.44 -10.15 -9.18
C ILE A 189 -31.04 -10.30 -8.56
N LEU A 190 -30.82 -9.67 -7.39
CA LEU A 190 -29.59 -9.77 -6.62
C LEU A 190 -29.71 -10.84 -5.55
N THR A 191 -28.65 -11.61 -5.39
CA THR A 191 -28.50 -12.51 -4.23
C THR A 191 -28.03 -11.72 -3.00
N PRO A 192 -28.30 -12.19 -1.76
CA PRO A 192 -27.78 -11.56 -0.55
C PRO A 192 -26.25 -11.42 -0.52
N ALA A 193 -25.53 -12.31 -1.22
CA ALA A 193 -24.08 -12.22 -1.37
C ALA A 193 -23.67 -11.05 -2.27
N GLU A 194 -24.33 -10.89 -3.42
CA GLU A 194 -24.10 -9.77 -4.35
C GLU A 194 -24.42 -8.42 -3.72
N GLU A 195 -25.50 -8.35 -2.94
CA GLU A 195 -25.87 -7.15 -2.17
C GLU A 195 -24.82 -6.75 -1.12
N ARG A 196 -23.96 -7.66 -0.67
CA ARG A 196 -22.89 -7.40 0.30
C ARG A 196 -21.53 -7.12 -0.35
N MET A 197 -21.40 -7.28 -1.66
CA MET A 197 -20.14 -7.05 -2.38
C MET A 197 -19.65 -5.61 -2.25
N LYS A 198 -18.33 -5.41 -2.31
CA LYS A 198 -17.79 -4.05 -2.48
C LYS A 198 -18.18 -3.51 -3.85
N LYS A 199 -18.22 -2.18 -4.00
CA LYS A 199 -18.62 -1.53 -5.26
C LYS A 199 -17.86 -2.06 -6.47
N SER A 200 -16.54 -2.25 -6.36
CA SER A 200 -15.69 -2.77 -7.44
C SER A 200 -16.16 -4.14 -7.94
N ASP A 201 -16.43 -5.06 -7.00
CA ASP A 201 -16.82 -6.43 -7.32
C ASP A 201 -18.28 -6.47 -7.80
N PHE A 202 -19.10 -5.57 -7.27
CA PHE A 202 -20.50 -5.42 -7.67
C PHE A 202 -20.65 -4.97 -9.12
N VAL A 203 -19.74 -4.14 -9.67
CA VAL A 203 -19.78 -3.73 -11.09
C VAL A 203 -19.71 -4.94 -12.02
N VAL A 204 -18.85 -5.91 -11.72
CA VAL A 204 -18.74 -7.15 -12.52
C VAL A 204 -20.05 -7.94 -12.49
N ALA A 205 -20.68 -8.06 -11.31
CA ALA A 205 -21.98 -8.73 -11.16
C ALA A 205 -23.09 -8.00 -11.93
N VAL A 206 -23.13 -6.66 -11.85
CA VAL A 206 -24.08 -5.81 -12.60
C VAL A 206 -23.92 -6.03 -14.09
N MET A 207 -22.69 -6.00 -14.62
CA MET A 207 -22.44 -6.21 -16.04
C MET A 207 -22.87 -7.59 -16.50
N ARG A 208 -22.58 -8.65 -15.73
CA ARG A 208 -23.03 -10.00 -16.05
C ARG A 208 -24.55 -10.14 -16.12
N LYS A 209 -25.29 -9.37 -15.31
CA LYS A 209 -26.77 -9.40 -15.29
C LYS A 209 -27.39 -8.48 -16.35
N MET A 210 -26.83 -7.28 -16.55
CA MET A 210 -27.33 -6.34 -17.57
C MET A 210 -26.99 -6.77 -18.99
N TYR A 211 -25.86 -7.48 -19.15
CA TYR A 211 -25.31 -7.95 -20.42
C TYR A 211 -24.80 -9.39 -20.28
N PRO A 212 -25.69 -10.39 -20.12
CA PRO A 212 -25.27 -11.78 -20.01
C PRO A 212 -24.53 -12.21 -21.28
N TYR A 213 -23.22 -12.42 -21.14
CA TYR A 213 -22.30 -12.83 -22.20
C TYR A 213 -22.81 -14.09 -22.90
N GLY A 214 -22.80 -14.08 -24.24
CA GLY A 214 -23.28 -15.19 -25.07
C GLY A 214 -24.79 -15.20 -25.35
N SER A 215 -25.58 -14.26 -24.81
CA SER A 215 -26.98 -14.12 -25.20
C SER A 215 -27.08 -13.35 -26.53
N ARG A 216 -27.81 -13.92 -27.51
CA ARG A 216 -28.19 -13.28 -28.79
C ARG A 216 -28.95 -11.95 -28.62
N SER A 217 -29.28 -11.57 -27.39
CA SER A 217 -30.03 -10.35 -27.04
C SER A 217 -29.14 -9.14 -26.73
N ASN A 218 -27.81 -9.26 -26.71
CA ASN A 218 -26.98 -8.06 -26.67
C ASN A 218 -26.93 -7.45 -28.08
N ALA A 219 -27.83 -6.51 -28.38
CA ALA A 219 -27.98 -5.91 -29.72
C ALA A 219 -26.69 -5.28 -30.28
N ARG A 220 -25.65 -5.10 -29.47
CA ARG A 220 -24.38 -4.47 -29.84
C ARG A 220 -23.22 -5.43 -30.13
N ALA A 221 -23.33 -6.74 -29.80
CA ALA A 221 -22.32 -7.76 -30.08
C ALA A 221 -20.85 -7.29 -29.85
N LEU A 222 -20.59 -6.63 -28.72
CA LEU A 222 -19.29 -6.01 -28.47
C LEU A 222 -18.20 -7.07 -28.33
N GLU A 223 -17.17 -6.97 -29.18
CA GLU A 223 -15.98 -7.85 -29.16
C GLU A 223 -14.87 -7.30 -28.25
N THR A 224 -14.90 -6.00 -27.94
CA THR A 224 -13.91 -5.28 -27.12
C THR A 224 -14.61 -4.23 -26.25
N ASP A 225 -14.08 -3.93 -25.07
CA ASP A 225 -14.56 -2.83 -24.24
C ASP A 225 -14.34 -1.48 -24.97
N PRO A 226 -15.39 -0.66 -25.14
CA PRO A 226 -15.31 0.56 -25.95
C PRO A 226 -14.50 1.69 -25.30
N ASP A 227 -14.35 1.70 -23.98
CA ASP A 227 -13.49 2.66 -23.29
C ASP A 227 -12.04 2.14 -23.19
N GLY A 228 -11.85 0.82 -23.31
CA GLY A 228 -10.54 0.17 -23.26
C GLY A 228 -9.85 0.42 -21.93
N LEU A 229 -8.56 0.75 -21.97
CA LEU A 229 -7.76 0.97 -20.76
C LEU A 229 -8.01 2.36 -20.13
N THR A 230 -8.26 2.38 -18.82
CA THR A 230 -8.64 3.58 -18.05
C THR A 230 -7.96 3.58 -16.67
N GLU A 231 -8.15 4.65 -15.89
CA GLU A 231 -7.67 4.77 -14.50
C GLU A 231 -8.12 3.61 -13.59
N TYR A 232 -9.32 3.09 -13.82
CA TYR A 232 -9.82 1.92 -13.11
C TYR A 232 -8.89 0.71 -13.30
N HIS A 233 -8.44 0.47 -14.53
CA HIS A 233 -7.58 -0.66 -14.84
C HIS A 233 -6.16 -0.50 -14.26
N ALA A 234 -5.65 0.74 -14.13
CA ALA A 234 -4.41 0.98 -13.38
C ALA A 234 -4.53 0.54 -11.91
N HIS A 235 -5.71 0.73 -11.30
CA HIS A 235 -5.98 0.22 -9.95
C HIS A 235 -5.85 -1.30 -9.88
N GLU A 236 -6.45 -2.01 -10.85
CA GLU A 236 -6.49 -3.46 -10.93
C GLU A 236 -5.11 -4.10 -11.11
N VAL A 237 -4.21 -3.49 -11.89
CA VAL A 237 -2.81 -3.97 -12.00
C VAL A 237 -2.15 -3.97 -10.63
N GLY A 238 -2.40 -2.95 -9.83
CA GLY A 238 -1.93 -2.90 -8.44
C GLY A 238 -2.50 -4.03 -7.58
N MET A 239 -3.79 -4.34 -7.75
CA MET A 239 -4.43 -5.44 -7.02
C MET A 239 -3.93 -6.81 -7.48
N ARG A 240 -3.67 -6.97 -8.77
CA ARG A 240 -3.04 -8.16 -9.31
C ARG A 240 -1.63 -8.34 -8.79
N PHE A 241 -0.83 -7.28 -8.75
CA PHE A 241 0.51 -7.32 -8.15
C PHE A 241 0.46 -7.85 -6.71
N LEU A 242 -0.43 -7.29 -5.87
CA LEU A 242 -0.60 -7.77 -4.50
C LEU A 242 -1.00 -9.24 -4.45
N ARG A 243 -1.96 -9.64 -5.27
CA ARG A 243 -2.48 -11.00 -5.23
C ARG A 243 -1.45 -12.02 -5.73
N ALA A 244 -0.72 -11.71 -6.80
CA ALA A 244 0.38 -12.53 -7.31
C ALA A 244 1.51 -12.62 -6.29
N CYS A 245 1.81 -11.53 -5.59
CA CYS A 245 2.82 -11.48 -4.55
C CYS A 245 2.43 -12.35 -3.35
N GLN A 246 1.18 -12.25 -2.90
CA GLN A 246 0.62 -13.12 -1.87
C GLN A 246 0.65 -14.59 -2.29
N LEU A 247 0.25 -14.90 -3.52
CA LEU A 247 0.25 -16.27 -4.05
C LEU A 247 1.67 -16.84 -4.10
N CYS A 248 2.64 -16.06 -4.59
CA CYS A 248 4.05 -16.42 -4.60
C CYS A 248 4.55 -16.81 -3.20
N ARG A 249 4.25 -16.01 -2.18
CA ARG A 249 4.61 -16.32 -0.79
C ARG A 249 3.92 -17.60 -0.31
N ASP A 250 2.61 -17.71 -0.53
CA ASP A 250 1.79 -18.80 0.02
C ASP A 250 2.14 -20.15 -0.63
N GLU A 251 2.55 -20.15 -1.91
CA GLU A 251 2.97 -21.34 -2.65
C GLU A 251 4.49 -21.61 -2.57
N GLY A 252 5.27 -20.73 -1.94
CA GLY A 252 6.73 -20.82 -1.93
C GLY A 252 7.36 -20.63 -3.33
N GLY A 253 6.68 -19.89 -4.20
CA GLY A 253 7.09 -19.61 -5.56
C GLY A 253 8.30 -18.66 -5.63
N ASP A 254 8.93 -18.64 -6.80
CA ASP A 254 10.13 -17.82 -7.02
C ASP A 254 9.84 -16.48 -7.73
N ALA A 255 10.88 -15.67 -7.88
CA ALA A 255 10.78 -14.37 -8.54
C ALA A 255 10.38 -14.44 -10.03
N ASN A 256 10.61 -15.57 -10.70
CA ASN A 256 10.23 -15.78 -12.10
C ASN A 256 8.75 -16.12 -12.21
N GLU A 257 8.25 -17.02 -11.36
CA GLU A 257 6.83 -17.34 -11.26
C GLU A 257 6.02 -16.09 -10.93
N PHE A 258 6.46 -15.31 -9.93
CA PHE A 258 5.83 -14.04 -9.59
C PHE A 258 5.84 -13.03 -10.75
N HIS A 259 6.95 -12.93 -11.48
CA HIS A 259 7.02 -12.10 -12.69
C HIS A 259 5.99 -12.54 -13.73
N CYS A 260 5.95 -13.84 -14.07
CA CYS A 260 5.01 -14.40 -15.03
C CYS A 260 3.55 -14.13 -14.62
N ASP A 261 3.19 -14.36 -13.36
CA ASP A 261 1.84 -14.14 -12.83
C ASP A 261 1.36 -12.69 -12.96
N ILE A 262 2.27 -11.72 -12.79
CA ILE A 262 1.98 -10.30 -13.05
C ILE A 262 1.78 -10.05 -14.55
N MET A 263 2.70 -10.54 -15.38
CA MET A 263 2.71 -10.29 -16.83
C MET A 263 1.45 -10.83 -17.52
N LEU A 264 0.88 -11.91 -17.00
CA LEU A 264 -0.36 -12.52 -17.50
C LEU A 264 -1.55 -11.54 -17.54
N VAL A 265 -1.51 -10.39 -16.86
CA VAL A 265 -2.57 -9.37 -16.99
C VAL A 265 -2.69 -8.82 -18.41
N ALA A 266 -1.57 -8.67 -19.11
CA ALA A 266 -1.55 -8.11 -20.45
C ALA A 266 -2.24 -9.06 -21.43
N ALA A 267 -1.92 -10.35 -21.33
CA ALA A 267 -2.58 -11.42 -22.09
C ALA A 267 -4.07 -11.49 -21.75
N HIS A 268 -4.40 -11.50 -20.46
CA HIS A 268 -5.79 -11.58 -19.99
C HIS A 268 -6.66 -10.45 -20.51
N TRP A 269 -6.16 -9.21 -20.50
CA TRP A 269 -6.87 -8.06 -21.06
C TRP A 269 -6.95 -8.05 -22.60
N ALA A 270 -6.17 -8.90 -23.29
CA ALA A 270 -6.24 -9.10 -24.73
C ALA A 270 -6.99 -10.38 -25.15
N ASP A 271 -7.90 -10.87 -24.30
CA ASP A 271 -8.65 -12.13 -24.44
C ASP A 271 -7.83 -13.43 -24.36
N ASP A 272 -6.52 -13.36 -24.13
CA ASP A 272 -5.71 -14.55 -23.94
C ASP A 272 -5.78 -15.01 -22.48
N ARG A 273 -6.73 -15.91 -22.23
CA ARG A 273 -6.97 -16.52 -20.91
C ARG A 273 -6.24 -17.85 -20.71
N SER A 274 -5.34 -18.24 -21.61
CA SER A 274 -4.61 -19.51 -21.51
C SER A 274 -3.77 -19.64 -20.23
N GLY A 275 -3.34 -18.51 -19.66
CA GLY A 275 -2.63 -18.45 -18.38
C GLY A 275 -3.51 -18.44 -17.12
N CYS A 276 -4.83 -18.32 -17.25
CA CYS A 276 -5.78 -18.37 -16.11
C CYS A 276 -6.12 -19.82 -15.74
N VAL A 277 -5.10 -20.65 -15.52
CA VAL A 277 -5.26 -22.08 -15.19
C VAL A 277 -4.38 -22.45 -13.99
N ARG A 278 -4.59 -23.64 -13.42
CA ARG A 278 -3.75 -24.19 -12.34
C ARG A 278 -3.69 -23.30 -11.08
N GLY A 279 -4.83 -22.81 -10.62
CA GLY A 279 -4.94 -21.97 -9.42
C GLY A 279 -4.73 -20.48 -9.69
N ARG A 280 -4.43 -20.07 -10.93
CA ARG A 280 -4.22 -18.66 -11.31
C ARG A 280 -5.53 -17.96 -11.65
N GLU A 281 -6.66 -18.66 -11.60
CA GLU A 281 -8.00 -18.10 -11.74
C GLU A 281 -8.23 -16.98 -10.72
N VAL A 282 -7.71 -17.14 -9.50
CA VAL A 282 -7.79 -16.12 -8.43
C VAL A 282 -7.08 -14.80 -8.77
N LEU A 283 -6.11 -14.82 -9.69
CA LEU A 283 -5.45 -13.62 -10.21
C LEU A 283 -6.32 -12.95 -11.26
N CYS A 284 -6.98 -13.73 -12.10
CA CYS A 284 -7.88 -13.24 -13.14
C CYS A 284 -9.14 -12.62 -12.53
N GLU A 285 -9.66 -13.16 -11.43
CA GLU A 285 -10.77 -12.55 -10.66
C GLU A 285 -10.48 -11.12 -10.18
N LYS A 286 -9.20 -10.74 -9.99
CA LYS A 286 -8.82 -9.38 -9.58
C LYS A 286 -8.72 -8.37 -10.72
N VAL A 287 -8.90 -8.84 -11.94
CA VAL A 287 -8.78 -8.05 -13.17
C VAL A 287 -9.95 -8.33 -14.13
N GLY A 288 -11.14 -8.58 -13.58
CA GLY A 288 -12.40 -8.75 -14.33
C GLY A 288 -12.91 -10.17 -14.49
N GLY A 289 -12.09 -11.17 -14.16
CA GLY A 289 -12.47 -12.57 -14.26
C GLY A 289 -12.57 -13.08 -15.71
N PRO A 290 -12.93 -14.36 -15.88
CA PRO A 290 -12.91 -15.02 -17.18
C PRO A 290 -14.01 -14.57 -18.15
N ALA A 291 -14.92 -13.70 -17.74
CA ALA A 291 -16.02 -13.21 -18.56
C ALA A 291 -15.81 -11.78 -19.09
N ARG A 292 -14.76 -11.07 -18.64
CA ARG A 292 -14.49 -9.68 -19.06
C ARG A 292 -14.21 -9.59 -20.56
N LEU A 293 -14.74 -8.54 -21.21
CA LEU A 293 -14.37 -8.19 -22.57
C LEU A 293 -12.90 -7.78 -22.67
N PRO A 294 -12.22 -8.09 -23.78
CA PRO A 294 -10.88 -7.58 -24.04
C PRO A 294 -10.87 -6.05 -23.96
N LEU A 295 -9.84 -5.47 -23.35
CA LEU A 295 -9.64 -4.02 -23.30
C LEU A 295 -8.90 -3.50 -24.53
N TYR A 296 -8.23 -4.40 -25.25
CA TYR A 296 -7.45 -4.16 -26.46
C TYR A 296 -7.14 -5.48 -27.17
N SER A 297 -6.68 -5.44 -28.42
CA SER A 297 -6.11 -6.59 -29.14
C SER A 297 -4.61 -6.73 -28.87
N ARG A 298 -4.05 -7.92 -29.05
CA ARG A 298 -2.59 -8.17 -29.01
C ARG A 298 -1.81 -7.42 -30.09
N THR A 299 -2.49 -7.03 -31.17
CA THR A 299 -1.91 -6.24 -32.26
C THR A 299 -1.89 -4.74 -31.94
N ASP A 300 -2.56 -4.30 -30.89
CA ASP A 300 -2.65 -2.89 -30.54
C ASP A 300 -1.38 -2.40 -29.87
N THR A 301 -0.99 -1.16 -30.15
CA THR A 301 0.19 -0.53 -29.53
C THR A 301 0.09 -0.46 -28.00
N VAL A 302 -1.13 -0.41 -27.45
CA VAL A 302 -1.37 -0.41 -26.01
C VAL A 302 -0.94 -1.72 -25.34
N TYR A 303 -1.04 -2.87 -26.02
CA TYR A 303 -0.57 -4.16 -25.52
C TYR A 303 0.95 -4.12 -25.27
N GLU A 304 1.71 -3.65 -26.26
CA GLU A 304 3.15 -3.47 -26.17
C GLU A 304 3.56 -2.45 -25.10
N LEU A 305 2.80 -1.36 -24.95
CA LEU A 305 3.05 -0.39 -23.90
C LEU A 305 2.82 -0.99 -22.51
N VAL A 306 1.74 -1.75 -22.30
CA VAL A 306 1.47 -2.44 -21.04
C VAL A 306 2.59 -3.42 -20.71
N LEU A 307 3.01 -4.25 -21.68
CA LEU A 307 4.16 -5.15 -21.52
C LEU A 307 5.43 -4.40 -21.15
N ARG A 308 5.70 -3.25 -21.79
CA ARG A 308 6.86 -2.41 -21.48
C ARG A 308 6.80 -1.83 -20.07
N VAL A 309 5.64 -1.34 -19.63
CA VAL A 309 5.45 -0.82 -18.26
C VAL A 309 5.75 -1.93 -17.25
N LEU A 310 5.09 -3.08 -17.41
CA LEU A 310 5.19 -4.21 -16.49
C LEU A 310 6.58 -4.85 -16.53
N GLY A 311 7.18 -5.02 -17.71
CA GLY A 311 8.55 -5.51 -17.85
C GLY A 311 9.56 -4.59 -17.16
N LYS A 312 9.37 -3.26 -17.23
CA LYS A 312 10.24 -2.31 -16.51
C LYS A 312 10.00 -2.32 -15.00
N GLN A 313 8.74 -2.41 -14.57
CA GLN A 313 8.38 -2.27 -13.16
C GLN A 313 8.43 -3.59 -12.39
N CYS A 314 8.22 -4.71 -13.04
CA CYS A 314 8.01 -6.01 -12.42
C CYS A 314 8.94 -7.05 -13.03
N SER A 315 10.14 -6.66 -13.49
CA SER A 315 11.14 -7.60 -14.01
C SER A 315 11.60 -8.60 -12.97
N THR A 316 12.20 -9.70 -13.43
CA THR A 316 12.85 -10.74 -12.60
C THR A 316 14.00 -10.20 -11.73
N ASN A 317 14.54 -9.02 -12.03
CA ASN A 317 15.53 -8.34 -11.18
C ASN A 317 14.89 -7.52 -10.05
N ILE A 318 13.59 -7.22 -10.17
CA ILE A 318 12.83 -6.40 -9.20
C ILE A 318 11.93 -7.27 -8.33
N THR A 319 11.31 -8.31 -8.89
CA THR A 319 10.41 -9.22 -8.18
C THR A 319 11.00 -9.92 -6.95
N PRO A 320 12.31 -10.26 -6.86
CA PRO A 320 12.90 -10.89 -5.67
C PRO A 320 12.73 -10.06 -4.38
N TYR A 321 12.60 -8.73 -4.50
CA TYR A 321 12.42 -7.85 -3.34
C TYR A 321 11.01 -7.85 -2.76
N TYR A 322 10.08 -8.60 -3.35
CA TYR A 322 8.68 -8.60 -2.94
C TYR A 322 8.13 -9.98 -2.64
N VAL A 323 8.85 -11.08 -2.94
CA VAL A 323 8.34 -12.46 -2.81
C VAL A 323 7.79 -12.80 -1.42
N GLU A 324 8.25 -12.09 -0.39
CA GLU A 324 7.79 -12.24 1.00
C GLU A 324 6.46 -11.53 1.32
N PHE A 325 5.86 -10.82 0.35
CA PHE A 325 4.62 -10.04 0.49
C PHE A 325 4.63 -9.11 1.72
N ARG A 326 5.69 -8.31 1.85
CA ARG A 326 5.82 -7.36 2.97
C ARG A 326 5.32 -5.97 2.63
N HIS A 327 4.71 -5.31 3.61
CA HIS A 327 4.24 -3.94 3.44
C HIS A 327 4.38 -3.06 4.69
N THR A 328 4.54 -1.75 4.49
CA THR A 328 4.74 -0.74 5.55
C THR A 328 3.47 0.06 5.91
N SER A 329 2.30 -0.38 5.46
CA SER A 329 1.02 0.33 5.68
C SER A 329 0.70 0.67 7.14
N ALA A 330 1.16 -0.15 8.10
CA ALA A 330 1.00 0.14 9.53
C ALA A 330 1.84 1.34 9.97
N VAL A 331 3.05 1.49 9.44
CA VAL A 331 3.92 2.65 9.69
C VAL A 331 3.34 3.90 9.04
N GLU A 332 2.83 3.82 7.80
CA GLU A 332 2.10 4.94 7.19
C GLU A 332 0.89 5.37 8.03
N THR A 333 0.17 4.42 8.61
CA THR A 333 -0.98 4.70 9.51
C THR A 333 -0.52 5.38 10.80
N PHE A 334 0.61 4.96 11.37
CA PHE A 334 1.23 5.63 12.50
C PHE A 334 1.70 7.06 12.16
N HIS A 335 2.23 7.29 10.96
CA HIS A 335 2.55 8.64 10.48
C HIS A 335 1.30 9.53 10.41
N GLY A 336 0.14 8.98 10.05
CA GLY A 336 -1.15 9.65 10.22
C GLY A 336 -1.43 10.07 11.67
N THR A 337 -1.06 9.24 12.65
CA THR A 337 -1.16 9.57 14.08
C THR A 337 -0.20 10.70 14.47
N ILE A 338 1.03 10.69 13.95
CA ILE A 338 1.98 11.81 14.15
C ILE A 338 1.37 13.12 13.67
N ILE A 339 0.76 13.14 12.48
CA ILE A 339 0.17 14.36 11.89
C ILE A 339 -0.94 14.95 12.78
N ILE A 340 -1.71 14.12 13.51
CA ILE A 340 -2.73 14.59 14.46
C ILE A 340 -2.07 15.41 15.58
N TYR A 341 -0.91 14.99 16.08
CA TYR A 341 -0.21 15.63 17.20
C TYR A 341 0.79 16.71 16.78
N ALA A 342 1.39 16.57 15.60
CA ALA A 342 2.49 17.37 15.10
C ALA A 342 2.19 17.88 13.68
N LYS A 343 1.00 18.45 13.47
CA LYS A 343 0.54 18.92 12.16
C LYS A 343 1.51 19.93 11.53
N ASN A 344 1.95 19.65 10.30
CA ASN A 344 2.93 20.45 9.53
C ASN A 344 2.57 21.94 9.36
N SER A 345 1.28 22.28 9.39
CA SER A 345 0.83 23.68 9.30
C SER A 345 1.12 24.51 10.56
N VAL A 346 1.46 23.87 11.68
CA VAL A 346 1.70 24.55 12.95
C VAL A 346 3.14 24.29 13.37
N HIS A 347 3.91 25.36 13.54
CA HIS A 347 5.32 25.26 13.92
C HIS A 347 5.45 24.89 15.40
N PHE A 348 6.18 23.82 15.70
CA PHE A 348 6.33 23.28 17.05
C PHE A 348 7.77 22.90 17.39
N GLU A 349 8.78 23.59 16.86
CA GLU A 349 10.19 23.15 16.94
C GLU A 349 10.67 22.74 18.35
N LYS A 350 10.25 23.46 19.40
CA LYS A 350 10.60 23.17 20.80
C LYS A 350 9.83 22.00 21.41
N SER A 351 8.64 21.66 20.88
CA SER A 351 7.74 20.62 21.41
C SER A 351 7.54 19.43 20.48
N TYR A 352 8.18 19.42 19.30
CA TYR A 352 8.01 18.39 18.27
C TYR A 352 8.31 16.99 18.81
N CYS A 353 9.46 16.80 19.48
CA CYS A 353 9.81 15.51 20.07
C CYS A 353 8.80 15.05 21.16
N ALA A 354 8.26 15.99 21.94
CA ALA A 354 7.23 15.67 22.93
C ALA A 354 5.91 15.24 22.26
N ARG A 355 5.54 15.87 21.15
CA ARG A 355 4.36 15.49 20.35
C ARG A 355 4.52 14.14 19.68
N LEU A 356 5.72 13.84 19.15
CA LEU A 356 6.07 12.51 18.65
C LEU A 356 5.94 11.46 19.76
N ALA A 357 6.46 11.74 20.96
CA ALA A 357 6.32 10.85 22.10
C ALA A 357 4.86 10.60 22.48
N ILE A 358 3.96 11.60 22.39
CA ILE A 358 2.52 11.38 22.57
C ILE A 358 1.96 10.42 21.51
N ALA A 359 2.34 10.57 20.25
CA ALA A 359 1.92 9.66 19.19
C ALA A 359 2.38 8.22 19.48
N VAL A 360 3.63 8.03 19.88
CA VAL A 360 4.19 6.72 20.28
C VAL A 360 3.42 6.12 21.46
N ILE A 361 3.22 6.89 22.54
CA ILE A 361 2.48 6.44 23.72
C ILE A 361 1.08 6.00 23.31
N ARG A 362 0.37 6.82 22.52
CA ARG A 362 -0.97 6.49 22.06
C ARG A 362 -0.97 5.20 21.25
N TRP A 363 -0.08 5.07 20.29
CA TRP A 363 -0.01 3.91 19.42
C TRP A 363 0.28 2.63 20.21
N ASN A 364 1.39 2.60 20.94
CA ASN A 364 1.80 1.41 21.71
C ASN A 364 0.85 1.06 22.86
N SER A 365 -0.04 1.98 23.29
CA SER A 365 -1.07 1.65 24.28
C SER A 365 -2.31 0.95 23.69
N HIS A 366 -2.48 0.98 22.37
CA HIS A 366 -3.69 0.47 21.68
C HIS A 366 -3.38 -0.58 20.60
N CYS A 367 -2.11 -0.98 20.47
CA CYS A 367 -1.66 -2.03 19.55
C CYS A 367 -1.81 -3.42 20.17
#